data_AF-A0A537KV23-F1
#
_entry.id   AF-A0A537KV23-F1
#
_cell.length_a   1.000
_cell.length_b   1.000
_cell.length_c   1.000
_cell.angle_alpha   90.00
_cell.angle_beta   90.00
_cell.angle_gamma   90.00
#
_symmetry.space_group_name_H-M   'P 1'
#
loop_
_entity.id
_entity.type
_entity.pdbx_description
1 polymer ?
#
loop_
_entity_poly.entity_id
_entity_poly.type
_entity_poly.pdbx_seq_one_letter_code
_entity_poly.pdbx_strand_id
1 'polypeptide(L)'
;MAQPALKVDTVYGKPLYDEMRNNFDYSQIVWTMSRYNDDMSEKRANDLLDAFLQWISLAPLNTRDRWITMFKTDVEEAFHCFVLNTRLYKQFCDKFLGFFFHHDPLVEESGPEIEAAAKFTVETLELCFGPDLNLELKDWRRQFDSGNYKVACAGPGGSC
;
A
#
# COMPACT_ATOMS: atom_id res chain seq x y z
N MET A 1 -14.07 -8.31 26.70
CA MET A 1 -13.14 -7.19 26.94
C MET A 1 -13.10 -6.39 25.66
N ALA A 2 -13.49 -5.11 25.70
CA ALA A 2 -13.46 -4.25 24.52
C ALA A 2 -12.01 -3.89 24.19
N GLN A 3 -11.60 -4.04 22.93
CA GLN A 3 -10.33 -3.51 22.45
C GLN A 3 -10.28 -1.99 22.67
N PRO A 4 -9.18 -1.43 23.18
CA PRO A 4 -9.06 0.01 23.32
C PRO A 4 -9.12 0.67 21.95
N ALA A 5 -9.93 1.73 21.83
CA ALA A 5 -10.04 2.53 20.62
C ALA A 5 -8.65 3.05 20.21
N LEU A 6 -8.31 2.85 18.94
CA LEU A 6 -7.10 3.30 18.27
C LEU A 6 -6.85 4.79 18.55
N LYS A 7 -5.95 5.11 19.47
CA LYS A 7 -5.18 6.37 19.42
C LYS A 7 -3.99 6.14 18.50
N VAL A 8 -4.25 5.99 17.21
CA VAL A 8 -3.20 6.18 16.21
C VAL A 8 -2.93 7.67 16.27
N ASP A 9 -1.71 8.09 16.59
CA ASP A 9 -1.29 9.44 16.25
C ASP A 9 -1.41 9.52 14.72
N THR A 10 -2.54 10.06 14.25
CA THR A 10 -3.07 10.13 12.88
C THR A 10 -2.18 10.94 11.91
N VAL A 11 -0.93 11.16 12.29
CA VAL A 11 -0.06 12.22 11.78
C VAL A 11 0.85 11.74 10.64
N TYR A 12 0.98 10.43 10.40
CA TYR A 12 1.99 9.95 9.42
C TYR A 12 1.46 9.72 8.00
N GLY A 13 0.31 9.05 7.82
CA GLY A 13 -0.11 8.59 6.48
C GLY A 13 -0.23 9.70 5.44
N LYS A 14 -1.12 10.67 5.66
CA LYS A 14 -1.34 11.75 4.68
C LYS A 14 -0.12 12.67 4.49
N PRO A 15 0.57 13.15 5.54
CA PRO A 15 1.77 13.95 5.35
C PRO A 15 2.91 13.22 4.63
N LEU A 16 3.14 11.93 4.94
CA LEU A 16 4.15 11.13 4.24
C LEU A 16 3.76 10.87 2.78
N TYR A 17 2.48 10.59 2.51
CA TYR A 17 1.96 10.50 1.15
C TYR A 17 2.20 11.81 0.37
N ASP A 18 1.89 12.97 0.96
CA ASP A 18 2.10 14.27 0.31
C ASP A 18 3.60 14.51 0.03
N GLU A 19 4.48 14.10 0.95
CA GLU A 19 5.92 14.18 0.76
C GLU A 19 6.39 13.28 -0.38
N MET A 20 5.98 12.00 -0.37
CA MET A 20 6.27 11.03 -1.42
C MET A 20 5.82 11.56 -2.77
N ARG A 21 4.57 12.00 -2.88
CA ARG A 21 3.97 12.47 -4.13
C ARG A 21 4.73 13.63 -4.76
N ASN A 22 5.17 14.59 -3.94
CA ASN A 22 5.74 15.83 -4.43
C ASN A 22 7.27 15.80 -4.60
N ASN A 23 7.96 14.82 -4.01
CA ASN A 23 9.42 14.83 -3.90
C ASN A 23 10.11 13.62 -4.54
N PHE A 24 9.49 12.97 -5.52
CA PHE A 24 10.09 11.87 -6.26
C PHE A 24 9.65 11.86 -7.72
N ASP A 25 10.54 11.46 -8.62
CA ASP A 25 10.23 11.33 -10.05
C ASP A 25 9.74 9.91 -10.33
N TYR A 26 8.46 9.80 -10.69
CA TYR A 26 7.79 8.53 -10.97
C TYR A 26 7.71 8.19 -12.46
N SER A 27 8.33 9.00 -13.34
CA SER A 27 8.25 8.82 -14.80
C SER A 27 8.64 7.42 -15.26
N GLN A 28 9.71 6.84 -14.69
CA GLN A 28 10.14 5.49 -15.00
C GLN A 28 9.13 4.42 -14.52
N ILE A 29 8.48 4.64 -13.38
CA ILE A 29 7.49 3.70 -12.83
C ILE A 29 6.22 3.71 -13.70
N VAL A 30 5.74 4.90 -14.06
CA VAL A 30 4.59 5.07 -14.97
C VAL A 30 4.90 4.48 -16.34
N TRP A 31 6.07 4.76 -16.90
CA TRP A 31 6.51 4.15 -18.16
C TRP A 31 6.55 2.62 -18.08
N THR A 32 7.04 2.07 -16.96
CA THR A 32 7.10 0.62 -16.74
C THR A 32 5.70 0.01 -16.75
N MET A 33 4.74 0.59 -16.02
CA MET A 33 3.35 0.12 -16.01
C MET A 33 2.74 0.06 -17.42
N SER A 34 2.90 1.14 -18.20
CA SER A 34 2.40 1.19 -19.58
C SER A 34 3.09 0.23 -20.55
N ARG A 35 4.30 -0.26 -20.23
CA ARG A 35 5.04 -1.20 -21.07
C ARG A 35 4.65 -2.66 -20.82
N TYR A 36 4.25 -2.99 -19.59
CA TYR A 36 3.89 -4.36 -19.21
C TYR A 36 2.40 -4.68 -19.37
N ASN A 37 1.58 -3.66 -19.59
CA ASN A 37 0.15 -3.79 -19.85
C ASN A 37 -0.24 -2.85 -21.00
N ASP A 38 -0.50 -3.40 -22.19
CA ASP A 38 -0.81 -2.63 -23.39
C ASP A 38 -2.13 -1.81 -23.27
N ASP A 39 -3.03 -2.20 -22.35
CA ASP A 39 -4.27 -1.49 -22.06
C ASP A 39 -4.09 -0.37 -21.01
N MET A 40 -2.90 -0.24 -20.43
CA MET A 40 -2.59 0.73 -19.38
C MET A 40 -2.38 2.13 -19.95
N SER A 41 -3.46 2.92 -19.95
CA SER A 41 -3.37 4.36 -20.19
C SER A 41 -2.53 5.07 -19.11
N GLU A 42 -1.88 6.18 -19.48
CA GLU A 42 -1.12 7.01 -18.54
C GLU A 42 -1.97 7.49 -17.37
N LYS A 43 -3.25 7.83 -17.62
CA LYS A 43 -4.17 8.22 -16.55
C LYS A 43 -4.36 7.07 -15.53
N ARG A 44 -4.63 5.85 -16.01
CA ARG A 44 -4.81 4.68 -15.13
C ARG A 44 -3.54 4.39 -14.34
N ALA A 45 -2.37 4.45 -14.99
CA ALA A 45 -1.07 4.27 -14.35
C ALA A 45 -0.86 5.29 -13.21
N ASN A 46 -1.23 6.55 -13.42
CA ASN A 46 -1.18 7.57 -12.37
C ASN A 46 -2.21 7.35 -11.26
N ASP A 47 -3.42 6.89 -11.59
CA ASP A 47 -4.45 6.57 -10.59
C ASP A 47 -4.00 5.40 -9.68
N LEU A 48 -3.33 4.39 -10.25
CA LEU A 48 -2.77 3.25 -9.50
C LEU A 48 -1.54 3.64 -8.68
N LEU A 49 -0.67 4.48 -9.22
CA LEU A 49 0.46 5.05 -8.48
C LEU A 49 -0.04 5.82 -7.26
N ASP A 50 -1.06 6.65 -7.43
CA ASP A 50 -1.68 7.41 -6.34
C ASP A 50 -2.21 6.50 -5.23
N ALA A 51 -2.95 5.44 -5.59
CA ALA A 51 -3.42 4.41 -4.65
C ALA A 51 -2.24 3.72 -3.93
N PHE A 52 -1.21 3.31 -4.66
CA PHE A 52 -0.03 2.70 -4.07
C PHE A 52 0.67 3.62 -3.07
N LEU A 53 0.83 4.90 -3.40
CA LEU A 53 1.47 5.88 -2.51
C LEU A 53 0.65 6.09 -1.22
N GLN A 54 -0.68 6.12 -1.32
CA GLN A 54 -1.55 6.18 -0.13
C GLN A 54 -1.36 4.95 0.76
N TRP A 55 -1.30 3.76 0.16
CA TRP A 55 -1.08 2.52 0.90
C TRP A 55 0.31 2.43 1.55
N ILE A 56 1.39 2.65 0.79
CA ILE A 56 2.77 2.51 1.30
C ILE A 56 3.10 3.58 2.34
N SER A 57 2.40 4.72 2.36
CA SER A 57 2.54 5.73 3.42
C SER A 57 2.18 5.19 4.81
N LEU A 58 1.46 4.07 4.89
CA LEU A 58 1.13 3.40 6.14
C LEU A 58 2.23 2.49 6.65
N ALA A 59 3.27 2.20 5.85
CA ALA A 59 4.34 1.28 6.20
C ALA A 59 5.02 1.56 7.56
N PRO A 60 5.25 2.83 7.96
CA PRO A 60 5.82 3.14 9.29
C PRO A 60 4.95 2.72 10.48
N LEU A 61 3.67 2.41 10.26
CA LEU A 61 2.74 1.96 11.30
C LEU A 61 2.85 0.45 11.59
N ASN A 62 3.62 -0.28 10.78
CA ASN A 62 3.87 -1.70 10.99
C ASN A 62 4.59 -1.93 12.32
N THR A 63 4.14 -2.95 13.02
CA THR A 63 4.72 -3.49 14.25
C THR A 63 4.75 -5.01 14.14
N ARG A 64 5.35 -5.68 15.12
CA ARG A 64 5.41 -7.16 15.15
C ARG A 64 4.04 -7.83 15.04
N ASP A 65 3.01 -7.27 15.68
CA ASP A 65 1.69 -7.89 15.80
C ASP A 65 0.62 -7.22 14.93
N ARG A 66 1.01 -6.24 14.12
CA ARG A 66 0.09 -5.45 13.30
C ARG A 66 0.82 -4.88 12.10
N TRP A 67 0.37 -5.24 10.91
CA TRP A 67 0.99 -4.85 9.66
C TRP A 67 -0.05 -4.55 8.59
N ILE A 68 0.36 -3.75 7.61
CA ILE A 68 -0.44 -3.50 6.41
C ILE A 68 -0.33 -4.66 5.41
N THR A 69 -1.37 -4.84 4.63
CA THR A 69 -1.49 -5.87 3.58
C THR A 69 -1.84 -5.24 2.24
N MET A 70 -1.32 -5.78 1.15
CA MET A 70 -1.70 -5.41 -0.22
C MET A 70 -2.80 -6.37 -0.69
N PHE A 71 -3.95 -5.87 -1.12
CA PHE A 71 -4.94 -6.72 -1.76
C PHE A 71 -4.50 -7.05 -3.19
N LYS A 72 -4.89 -8.23 -3.67
CA LYS A 72 -4.59 -8.71 -5.02
C LYS A 72 -5.47 -7.99 -6.06
N THR A 73 -5.09 -6.76 -6.36
CA THR A 73 -5.77 -5.87 -7.33
C THR A 73 -4.73 -5.17 -8.21
N ASP A 74 -5.18 -4.37 -9.18
CA ASP A 74 -4.28 -3.59 -10.04
C ASP A 74 -3.31 -2.64 -9.29
N VAL A 75 -3.57 -2.33 -8.01
CA VAL A 75 -2.66 -1.52 -7.17
C VAL A 75 -1.36 -2.29 -6.88
N GLU A 76 -1.43 -3.62 -6.79
CA GLU A 76 -0.26 -4.50 -6.68
C GLU A 76 0.68 -4.33 -7.90
N GLU A 77 0.11 -4.08 -9.08
CA GLU A 77 0.86 -3.89 -10.32
C GLU A 77 1.77 -2.67 -10.27
N ALA A 78 1.31 -1.57 -9.64
CA ALA A 78 2.13 -0.40 -9.39
C ALA A 78 3.32 -0.74 -8.47
N PHE A 79 3.08 -1.54 -7.43
CA PHE A 79 4.14 -1.99 -6.52
C PHE A 79 5.15 -2.88 -7.27
N HIS A 80 4.70 -3.84 -8.08
CA HIS A 80 5.58 -4.64 -8.92
C HIS A 80 6.46 -3.78 -9.85
N CYS A 81 5.89 -2.73 -10.44
CA CYS A 81 6.66 -1.82 -11.29
C CYS A 81 7.73 -1.04 -10.50
N PHE A 82 7.48 -0.69 -9.23
CA PHE A 82 8.54 -0.20 -8.34
C PHE A 82 9.64 -1.24 -8.17
N VAL A 83 9.29 -2.47 -7.78
CA VAL A 83 10.27 -3.53 -7.52
C VAL A 83 11.14 -3.83 -8.74
N LEU A 84 10.57 -3.82 -9.95
CA LEU A 84 11.32 -3.98 -11.21
C LEU A 84 12.35 -2.85 -11.42
N ASN A 85 12.03 -1.64 -10.99
CA ASN A 85 12.93 -0.49 -10.97
C ASN A 85 13.78 -0.47 -9.69
N THR A 86 14.40 -1.60 -9.34
CA THR A 86 15.12 -1.87 -8.08
C THR A 86 15.96 -0.71 -7.52
N ARG A 87 16.74 -0.01 -8.36
CA ARG A 87 17.56 1.14 -7.92
C ARG A 87 16.71 2.33 -7.47
N LEU A 88 15.69 2.69 -8.26
CA LEU A 88 14.74 3.74 -7.88
C LEU A 88 13.94 3.34 -6.65
N TYR A 89 13.50 2.08 -6.58
CA TYR A 89 12.75 1.61 -5.43
C TYR A 89 13.56 1.67 -4.14
N LYS A 90 14.84 1.26 -4.18
CA LYS A 90 15.73 1.42 -3.04
C LYS A 90 15.85 2.90 -2.64
N GLN A 91 16.05 3.81 -3.60
CA GLN A 91 16.14 5.25 -3.32
C GLN A 91 14.85 5.79 -2.70
N PHE A 92 13.68 5.36 -3.18
CA PHE A 92 12.38 5.71 -2.63
C PHE A 92 12.27 5.25 -1.16
N CYS A 93 12.56 3.98 -0.90
CA CYS A 93 12.54 3.39 0.44
C CYS A 93 13.52 4.09 1.40
N ASP A 94 14.78 4.27 1.00
CA ASP A 94 15.79 4.95 1.81
C ASP A 94 15.36 6.39 2.14
N LYS A 95 14.74 7.09 1.18
CA LYS A 95 14.33 8.49 1.33
C LYS A 95 13.13 8.67 2.26
N PHE A 96 12.07 7.88 2.07
CA PHE A 96 10.79 8.15 2.73
C PHE A 96 10.46 7.20 3.88
N LEU A 97 10.99 5.97 3.85
CA LEU A 97 10.70 4.97 4.88
C LEU A 97 11.86 4.79 5.85
N GLY A 98 13.10 5.03 5.40
CA GLY A 98 14.32 4.78 6.16
C GLY A 98 14.71 3.30 6.22
N PHE A 99 13.96 2.42 5.55
CA PHE A 99 14.22 0.98 5.43
C PHE A 99 13.70 0.46 4.10
N PHE A 100 14.24 -0.66 3.63
CA PHE A 100 13.75 -1.33 2.43
C PHE A 100 12.44 -2.09 2.75
N PHE A 101 11.35 -1.71 2.11
CA PHE A 101 10.07 -2.38 2.28
C PHE A 101 10.03 -3.60 1.35
N HIS A 102 9.87 -4.79 1.91
CA HIS A 102 9.90 -6.03 1.13
C HIS A 102 8.51 -6.34 0.57
N HIS A 103 8.47 -6.75 -0.70
CA HIS A 103 7.29 -7.39 -1.27
C HIS A 103 7.37 -8.89 -0.96
N ASP A 104 6.87 -9.31 0.20
CA ASP A 104 6.88 -10.71 0.63
C ASP A 104 5.52 -11.36 0.33
N PRO A 105 5.42 -12.20 -0.72
CA PRO A 105 4.17 -12.87 -1.05
C PRO A 105 3.75 -13.77 0.11
N LEU A 106 2.46 -13.75 0.43
CA LEU A 106 1.92 -14.62 1.47
C LEU A 106 1.79 -16.06 0.97
N VAL A 107 2.14 -17.02 1.84
CA VAL A 107 1.85 -18.44 1.59
C VAL A 107 0.36 -18.73 1.78
N GLU A 108 -0.28 -18.08 2.74
CA GLU A 108 -1.72 -18.14 2.99
C GLU A 108 -2.37 -16.79 2.66
N GLU A 109 -3.24 -16.76 1.64
CA GLU A 109 -3.94 -15.54 1.20
C GLU A 109 -5.16 -15.21 2.09
N SER A 110 -5.48 -16.05 3.10
CA SER A 110 -6.63 -15.91 4.00
C SER A 110 -6.41 -16.60 5.36
N GLY A 111 -7.15 -16.16 6.38
CA GLY A 111 -7.07 -16.68 7.75
C GLY A 111 -7.31 -15.57 8.79
N PRO A 112 -7.46 -15.88 10.08
CA PRO A 112 -7.80 -14.88 11.10
C PRO A 112 -6.77 -13.75 11.23
N GLU A 113 -5.48 -14.06 11.08
CA GLU A 113 -4.40 -13.07 11.12
C GLU A 113 -4.41 -12.16 9.88
N ILE A 114 -4.62 -12.75 8.70
CA ILE A 114 -4.75 -12.02 7.44
C ILE A 114 -5.99 -11.13 7.45
N GLU A 115 -7.12 -11.61 7.96
CA GLU A 115 -8.33 -10.82 8.11
C GLU A 115 -8.12 -9.64 9.05
N ALA A 116 -7.44 -9.85 10.19
CA ALA A 116 -7.11 -8.77 11.12
C ALA A 116 -6.19 -7.70 10.49
N ALA A 117 -5.19 -8.12 9.71
CA ALA A 117 -4.28 -7.23 9.01
C ALA A 117 -4.94 -6.49 7.83
N ALA A 118 -5.79 -7.20 7.07
CA ALA A 118 -6.62 -6.63 6.02
C ALA A 118 -7.56 -5.55 6.58
N LYS A 119 -8.26 -5.87 7.68
CA LYS A 119 -9.11 -4.93 8.41
C LYS A 119 -8.33 -3.70 8.87
N PHE A 120 -7.18 -3.92 9.51
CA PHE A 120 -6.31 -2.84 9.96
C PHE A 120 -5.90 -1.92 8.80
N THR A 121 -5.56 -2.49 7.65
CA THR A 121 -5.19 -1.74 6.44
C THR A 121 -6.32 -0.84 5.96
N VAL A 122 -7.52 -1.40 5.71
CA VAL A 122 -8.64 -0.63 5.16
C VAL A 122 -9.15 0.42 6.15
N GLU A 123 -9.19 0.12 7.45
CA GLU A 123 -9.57 1.09 8.48
C GLU A 123 -8.55 2.24 8.57
N THR A 124 -7.26 1.92 8.51
CA THR A 124 -6.21 2.95 8.61
C THR A 124 -6.19 3.85 7.37
N LEU A 125 -6.38 3.28 6.17
CA LEU A 125 -6.53 4.05 4.93
C LEU A 125 -7.68 5.06 5.02
N GLU A 126 -8.85 4.62 5.47
CA GLU A 126 -10.01 5.51 5.62
C GLU A 126 -9.77 6.60 6.68
N LEU A 127 -9.15 6.24 7.81
CA LEU A 127 -8.81 7.20 8.86
C LEU A 127 -7.81 8.25 8.38
N CYS A 128 -6.81 7.88 7.57
CA CYS A 128 -5.78 8.79 7.09
C CYS A 128 -6.25 9.68 5.93
N PHE A 129 -7.07 9.16 5.02
CA PHE A 129 -7.39 9.84 3.76
C PHE A 129 -8.85 10.29 3.64
N GLY A 130 -9.78 9.64 4.35
CA GLY A 130 -11.19 10.02 4.36
C GLY A 130 -11.76 10.24 2.94
N PRO A 131 -12.34 11.42 2.64
CA PRO A 131 -12.85 11.73 1.30
C PRO A 131 -11.81 11.65 0.18
N ASP A 132 -10.54 11.94 0.48
CA ASP A 132 -9.42 11.95 -0.47
C ASP A 132 -8.89 10.54 -0.80
N LEU A 133 -9.40 9.50 -0.13
CA LEU A 133 -8.98 8.12 -0.40
C LEU A 133 -9.23 7.76 -1.87
N ASN A 134 -8.22 7.17 -2.52
CA ASN A 134 -8.28 6.77 -3.92
C ASN A 134 -9.42 5.77 -4.15
N LEU A 135 -10.05 5.83 -5.34
CA LEU A 135 -11.19 4.97 -5.68
C LEU A 135 -10.85 3.47 -5.63
N GLU A 136 -9.63 3.09 -5.98
CA GLU A 136 -9.18 1.69 -5.90
C GLU A 136 -9.16 1.18 -4.45
N LEU A 137 -8.69 2.02 -3.54
CA LEU A 137 -8.62 1.69 -2.12
C LEU A 137 -9.99 1.76 -1.44
N LYS A 138 -10.89 2.63 -1.91
CA LYS A 138 -12.31 2.59 -1.52
C LYS A 138 -12.97 1.28 -1.93
N ASP A 139 -12.57 0.71 -3.07
CA ASP A 139 -13.07 -0.59 -3.49
C ASP A 139 -12.56 -1.73 -2.59
N TRP A 140 -11.33 -1.63 -2.06
CA TRP A 140 -10.82 -2.61 -1.09
C TRP A 140 -11.70 -2.72 0.16
N ARG A 141 -12.25 -1.60 0.68
CA ARG A 141 -13.24 -1.65 1.76
C ARG A 141 -14.44 -2.51 1.38
N ARG A 142 -15.00 -2.30 0.18
CA ARG A 142 -16.16 -3.07 -0.32
C ARG A 142 -15.84 -4.56 -0.46
N GLN A 143 -14.65 -4.88 -0.98
CA GLN A 143 -14.17 -6.25 -1.10
C GLN A 143 -14.00 -6.90 0.27
N PHE A 144 -13.42 -6.18 1.24
CA PHE A 144 -13.28 -6.64 2.62
C PHE A 144 -14.64 -6.91 3.28
N ASP A 145 -15.57 -5.96 3.23
CA ASP A 145 -16.88 -6.07 3.87
C ASP A 145 -17.73 -7.20 3.28
N SER A 146 -17.57 -7.48 1.98
CA SER A 146 -18.24 -8.60 1.30
C SER A 146 -17.55 -9.95 1.50
N GLY A 147 -16.37 -9.98 2.11
CA GLY A 147 -15.52 -11.17 2.21
C GLY A 147 -14.91 -11.63 0.89
N ASN A 148 -15.06 -10.86 -0.19
CA ASN A 148 -14.53 -11.17 -1.52
C ASN A 148 -13.21 -10.43 -1.77
N TYR A 149 -12.21 -10.67 -0.92
CA TYR A 149 -10.87 -10.12 -1.06
C TYR A 149 -9.84 -11.25 -0.98
N LYS A 150 -8.67 -10.98 -1.55
CA LYS A 150 -7.47 -11.81 -1.40
C LYS A 150 -6.30 -10.89 -1.11
N VAL A 151 -5.37 -11.35 -0.29
CA VAL A 151 -4.15 -10.61 0.03
C VAL A 151 -2.99 -11.18 -0.78
N ALA A 152 -2.27 -10.31 -1.47
CA ALA A 152 -1.11 -10.67 -2.28
C ALA A 152 0.18 -10.73 -1.45
N CYS A 153 0.42 -9.68 -0.64
CA CYS A 153 1.58 -9.60 0.23
C CYS A 153 1.22 -8.92 1.56
N ALA A 154 2.01 -9.23 2.58
CA ALA A 154 1.95 -8.60 3.89
C ALA A 154 3.27 -7.89 4.18
N GLY A 155 3.21 -6.74 4.84
CA GLY A 155 4.40 -6.16 5.44
C GLY A 155 4.86 -7.05 6.61
N PRO A 156 6.13 -7.45 6.60
CA PRO A 156 7.01 -6.86 7.60
C PRO A 156 8.24 -6.31 6.88
N GLY A 157 8.30 -4.99 6.76
CA GLY A 157 9.56 -4.31 6.49
C GLY A 157 10.52 -4.57 7.66
N GLY A 158 11.35 -5.59 7.55
CA GLY A 158 12.55 -5.79 8.37
C GLY A 158 12.31 -6.18 9.82
N SER A 159 12.21 -7.49 10.08
CA SER A 159 13.04 -8.07 11.15
C SER A 159 13.58 -9.41 10.66
N CYS A 160 14.79 -9.34 10.08
CA CYS A 160 15.77 -10.39 10.33
C CYS A 160 16.24 -10.28 11.79
#